data_AF-R9XE58-F1
#
_entry.id   AF-R9XE58-F1
#
_cell.length_a   1.000
_cell.length_b   1.000
_cell.length_c   1.000
_cell.angle_alpha   90.00
_cell.angle_beta   90.00
_cell.angle_gamma   90.00
#
_symmetry.space_group_name_H-M   'P 1'
#
loop_
_entity.id
_entity.type
_entity.pdbx_description
1 polymer ?
#
loop_
_entity_poly.entity_id
_entity_poly.type
_entity_poly.pdbx_seq_one_letter_code
_entity_poly.pdbx_strand_id
1 'polypeptide(L)'
;MVLISPSIICRDAMRLSSARIAREACKKKALALSKMPVMEVQSLKLPKGRFQKDMVKLRNIFELMGGPQAGLRVVKAEELRKCLYIDRTIPISIDTMPDPVTVSDLKIAGEKLLSSEIVAWRERIRKSVQSPCLVLPPFLADETKHPQLLEFFLKKAQLNELARVRTPALHIKAQLMRQYDRYVFCSMIGYFYLTNDRETMQRFLDESVTKRLFRYILAQPQLSRY
;
A
#
# COMPACT_ATOMS: atom_id res chain seq x y z
N MET A 1 38.58 -15.15 -11.78
CA MET A 1 37.70 -15.97 -10.92
C MET A 1 37.03 -15.06 -9.91
N VAL A 2 35.75 -14.74 -10.09
CA VAL A 2 34.99 -13.94 -9.14
C VAL A 2 34.50 -14.87 -8.02
N LEU A 3 35.14 -14.79 -6.86
CA LEU A 3 34.70 -15.49 -5.65
C LEU A 3 33.46 -14.77 -5.11
N ILE A 4 32.28 -15.26 -5.48
CA ILE A 4 31.02 -14.85 -4.86
C ILE A 4 31.04 -15.33 -3.40
N SER A 5 31.05 -14.39 -2.47
CA SER A 5 31.08 -14.67 -1.03
C SER A 5 29.87 -15.54 -0.62
N PRO A 6 30.07 -16.69 0.06
CA PRO A 6 29.00 -17.55 0.57
C PRO A 6 27.97 -16.83 1.47
N SER A 7 28.37 -15.69 2.05
CA SER A 7 27.52 -14.86 2.90
C SER A 7 26.37 -14.17 2.15
N ILE A 8 26.53 -13.92 0.85
CA ILE A 8 25.52 -13.26 0.00
C ILE A 8 24.40 -14.26 -0.36
N ILE A 9 24.78 -15.49 -0.70
CA ILE A 9 23.85 -16.59 -1.04
C ILE A 9 22.98 -16.94 0.18
N CYS A 10 23.54 -16.95 1.39
CA CYS A 10 22.79 -17.19 2.63
C CYS A 10 21.75 -16.11 2.95
N ARG A 11 22.05 -14.82 2.69
CA ARG A 11 21.10 -13.72 2.96
C ARG A 11 19.91 -13.74 2.00
N ASP A 12 20.15 -14.04 0.73
CA ASP A 12 19.08 -14.11 -0.26
C ASP A 12 18.22 -15.36 -0.09
N ALA A 13 18.82 -16.49 0.30
CA ALA A 13 18.09 -17.70 0.69
C ALA A 13 17.23 -17.49 1.95
N MET A 14 17.72 -16.79 2.97
CA MET A 14 16.92 -16.43 4.16
C MET A 14 15.80 -15.43 3.86
N ARG A 15 16.01 -14.51 2.91
CA ARG A 15 14.95 -13.60 2.41
C ARG A 15 13.88 -14.32 1.59
N LEU A 16 14.27 -15.34 0.82
CA LEU A 16 13.35 -16.18 0.06
C LEU A 16 12.51 -17.09 0.97
N SER A 17 13.10 -17.66 2.02
CA SER A 17 12.37 -18.51 2.98
C SER A 17 11.40 -17.68 3.83
N SER A 18 11.83 -16.52 4.34
CA SER A 18 10.97 -15.62 5.12
C SER A 18 9.82 -15.03 4.29
N ALA A 19 10.03 -14.70 3.02
CA ALA A 19 8.96 -14.21 2.14
C ALA A 19 7.92 -15.30 1.79
N ARG A 20 8.37 -16.55 1.60
CA ARG A 20 7.46 -17.68 1.40
C ARG A 20 6.65 -17.99 2.65
N ILE A 21 7.29 -17.99 3.82
CA ILE A 21 6.62 -18.16 5.13
C ILE A 21 5.64 -17.01 5.37
N ALA A 22 5.99 -15.76 5.05
CA ALA A 22 5.08 -14.62 5.16
C ALA A 22 3.86 -14.75 4.22
N ARG A 23 4.07 -15.24 2.99
CA ARG A 23 2.99 -15.51 2.02
C ARG A 23 2.08 -16.66 2.49
N GLU A 24 2.64 -17.76 2.98
CA GLU A 24 1.88 -18.89 3.51
C GLU A 24 1.14 -18.52 4.80
N ALA A 25 1.76 -17.76 5.71
CA ALA A 25 1.10 -17.24 6.92
C ALA A 25 -0.02 -16.26 6.57
N CYS A 26 0.16 -15.42 5.55
CA CYS A 26 -0.89 -14.53 5.07
C CYS A 26 -2.05 -15.31 4.43
N LYS A 27 -1.76 -16.35 3.62
CA LYS A 27 -2.77 -17.26 3.06
C LYS A 27 -3.54 -18.00 4.16
N LYS A 28 -2.85 -18.54 5.17
CA LYS A 28 -3.45 -19.31 6.27
C LYS A 28 -4.32 -18.41 7.17
N LYS A 29 -3.91 -17.17 7.40
CA LYS A 29 -4.66 -16.19 8.20
C LYS A 29 -5.88 -15.63 7.43
N ALA A 30 -5.76 -15.41 6.12
CA ALA A 30 -6.90 -15.06 5.27
C ALA A 30 -7.96 -16.18 5.26
N LEU A 31 -7.53 -17.43 5.13
CA LEU A 31 -8.41 -18.62 5.16
C LEU A 31 -9.05 -18.86 6.55
N ALA A 32 -8.39 -18.44 7.63
CA ALA A 32 -8.97 -18.51 8.98
C ALA A 32 -10.02 -17.41 9.21
N LEU A 33 -9.80 -16.23 8.65
CA LEU A 33 -10.72 -15.10 8.74
C LEU A 33 -11.95 -15.27 7.84
N SER A 34 -11.85 -16.03 6.75
CA SER A 34 -12.98 -16.37 5.88
C SER A 34 -13.97 -17.37 6.50
N LYS A 35 -13.63 -17.99 7.65
CA LYS A 35 -14.45 -18.98 8.36
C LYS A 35 -15.23 -18.40 9.55
N MET A 36 -15.09 -17.11 9.84
CA MET A 36 -15.87 -16.48 10.92
C MET A 36 -17.30 -16.18 10.43
N PRO A 37 -18.33 -16.37 11.29
CA PRO A 37 -19.72 -16.16 10.91
C PRO A 37 -19.93 -14.71 10.48
N VAL A 38 -20.39 -14.55 9.25
CA VAL A 38 -20.71 -13.26 8.63
C VAL A 38 -21.99 -12.76 9.29
N MET A 39 -21.89 -11.72 10.13
CA MET A 39 -23.05 -10.88 10.45
C MET A 39 -23.63 -10.38 9.12
N GLU A 40 -24.95 -10.45 8.95
CA GLU A 40 -25.64 -10.04 7.73
C GLU A 40 -25.22 -8.63 7.28
N VAL A 41 -24.36 -8.57 6.27
CA VAL A 41 -24.00 -7.32 5.60
C VAL A 41 -24.57 -7.40 4.20
N GLN A 42 -25.52 -6.51 3.92
CA GLN A 42 -26.10 -6.32 2.59
C GLN A 42 -24.98 -6.27 1.54
N SER A 43 -24.93 -7.30 0.69
CA SER A 43 -24.03 -7.36 -0.46
C SER A 43 -24.44 -6.31 -1.47
N LEU A 44 -23.99 -5.08 -1.24
CA LEU A 44 -24.38 -3.95 -2.06
C LEU A 44 -23.61 -4.01 -3.38
N LYS A 45 -24.34 -4.44 -4.43
CA LYS A 45 -23.90 -4.30 -5.82
C LYS A 45 -23.34 -2.90 -6.04
N LEU A 46 -22.15 -2.82 -6.62
CA LEU A 46 -21.50 -1.55 -6.94
C LEU A 46 -22.47 -0.64 -7.72
N PRO A 47 -22.53 0.67 -7.44
CA PRO A 47 -23.39 1.58 -8.17
C PRO A 47 -23.06 1.57 -9.67
N LYS A 48 -23.98 1.06 -10.51
CA LYS A 48 -23.77 0.93 -11.96
C LYS A 48 -23.57 2.29 -12.63
N GLY A 49 -24.30 3.32 -12.21
CA GLY A 49 -24.27 4.68 -12.79
C GLY A 49 -23.00 5.50 -12.53
N ARG A 50 -21.96 4.94 -11.89
CA ARG A 50 -20.70 5.67 -11.59
C ARG A 50 -19.47 5.14 -12.33
N PHE A 51 -19.63 4.15 -13.22
CA PHE A 51 -18.50 3.52 -13.89
C PHE A 51 -17.55 4.52 -14.55
N GLN A 52 -18.04 5.39 -15.44
CA GLN A 52 -17.19 6.35 -16.15
C GLN A 52 -16.47 7.32 -15.20
N LYS A 53 -17.18 7.82 -14.19
CA LYS A 53 -16.61 8.72 -13.18
C LYS A 53 -15.55 8.03 -12.33
N ASP A 54 -15.73 6.74 -12.05
CA ASP A 54 -14.75 5.94 -11.30
C ASP A 54 -13.52 5.65 -12.15
N MET A 55 -13.68 5.36 -13.43
CA MET A 55 -12.58 5.14 -14.35
C MET A 55 -11.71 6.39 -14.55
N VAL A 56 -12.33 7.56 -14.69
CA VAL A 56 -11.61 8.85 -14.73
C VAL A 56 -10.83 9.06 -13.42
N LYS A 57 -11.48 8.79 -12.28
CA LYS A 57 -10.83 8.91 -10.97
C LYS A 57 -9.64 7.96 -10.83
N LEU A 58 -9.79 6.70 -11.22
CA LEU A 58 -8.71 5.71 -11.20
C LEU A 58 -7.54 6.15 -12.07
N ARG A 59 -7.79 6.65 -13.28
CA ARG A 59 -6.74 7.18 -14.15
C ARG A 59 -5.96 8.29 -13.46
N ASN A 60 -6.66 9.27 -12.89
CA ASN A 60 -6.01 10.39 -12.20
C ASN A 60 -5.19 9.91 -10.99
N ILE A 61 -5.71 8.97 -10.20
CA ILE A 61 -4.97 8.38 -9.08
C ILE A 61 -3.73 7.64 -9.58
N PHE A 62 -3.87 6.86 -10.66
CA PHE A 62 -2.80 6.07 -11.24
C PHE A 62 -1.65 6.93 -11.78
N GLU A 63 -1.97 8.08 -12.39
CA GLU A 63 -0.99 9.09 -12.78
C GLU A 63 -0.32 9.72 -11.55
N LEU A 64 -1.10 10.21 -10.58
CA LEU A 64 -0.58 10.90 -9.39
C LEU A 64 0.32 10.02 -8.52
N MET A 65 0.02 8.73 -8.44
CA MET A 65 0.83 7.76 -7.71
C MET A 65 2.15 7.41 -8.41
N GLY A 66 2.35 7.81 -9.67
CA GLY A 66 3.55 7.46 -10.44
C GLY A 66 3.50 6.07 -11.08
N GLY A 67 2.29 5.54 -11.33
CA GLY A 67 2.10 4.19 -11.84
C GLY A 67 2.76 3.95 -13.21
N PRO A 68 2.48 4.77 -14.23
CA PRO A 68 3.08 4.61 -15.56
C PRO A 68 4.61 4.65 -15.55
N GLN A 69 5.20 5.56 -14.78
CA GLN A 69 6.65 5.76 -14.71
C GLN A 69 7.37 4.55 -14.09
N ALA A 70 6.69 3.80 -13.22
CA ALA A 70 7.21 2.58 -12.64
C ALA A 70 6.99 1.33 -13.53
N GLY A 71 6.20 1.47 -14.60
CA GLY A 71 5.77 0.34 -15.45
C GLY A 71 4.62 -0.46 -14.86
N LEU A 72 3.87 0.07 -13.88
CA LEU A 72 2.70 -0.62 -13.36
C LEU A 72 1.66 -0.84 -14.45
N ARG A 73 0.96 -1.96 -14.39
CA ARG A 73 -0.15 -2.29 -15.28
C ARG A 73 -1.44 -2.47 -14.48
N VAL A 74 -2.52 -1.93 -15.03
CA VAL A 74 -3.88 -2.20 -14.58
C VAL A 74 -4.40 -3.40 -15.37
N VAL A 75 -4.39 -4.59 -14.78
CA VAL A 75 -4.78 -5.84 -15.46
C VAL A 75 -6.28 -5.89 -15.72
N LYS A 76 -7.09 -5.64 -14.69
CA LYS A 76 -8.56 -5.57 -14.78
C LYS A 76 -9.07 -4.32 -14.09
N ALA A 77 -9.37 -3.29 -14.88
CA ALA A 77 -9.79 -2.00 -14.34
C ALA A 77 -11.13 -2.09 -13.56
N GLU A 78 -12.02 -2.98 -13.96
CA GLU A 78 -13.29 -3.23 -13.24
C GLU A 78 -13.07 -3.81 -11.83
N GLU A 79 -12.04 -4.64 -11.69
CA GLU A 79 -11.65 -5.23 -10.41
C GLU A 79 -10.91 -4.20 -9.54
N LEU A 80 -10.00 -3.42 -10.13
CA LEU A 80 -9.34 -2.31 -9.43
C LEU A 80 -10.34 -1.26 -8.93
N ARG A 81 -11.41 -1.00 -9.68
CA ARG A 81 -12.48 -0.07 -9.29
C ARG A 81 -13.12 -0.42 -7.95
N LYS A 82 -13.21 -1.70 -7.61
CA LYS A 82 -13.78 -2.16 -6.33
C LYS A 82 -13.00 -1.59 -5.14
N CYS A 83 -11.69 -1.38 -5.28
CA CYS A 83 -10.83 -0.80 -4.24
C CYS A 83 -11.20 0.65 -3.86
N LEU A 84 -11.96 1.38 -4.69
CA LEU A 84 -12.41 2.74 -4.37
C LEU A 84 -13.46 2.76 -3.24
N TYR A 85 -14.06 1.63 -2.91
CA TYR A 85 -15.17 1.52 -1.96
C TYR A 85 -14.67 0.93 -0.64
N ILE A 86 -15.13 1.48 0.49
CA ILE A 86 -14.71 1.07 1.85
C ILE A 86 -15.45 -0.19 2.34
N ASP A 87 -16.14 -0.89 1.44
CA ASP A 87 -16.82 -2.13 1.77
C ASP A 87 -15.82 -3.29 1.77
N ARG A 88 -15.58 -3.79 2.99
CA ARG A 88 -14.58 -4.81 3.29
C ARG A 88 -14.87 -6.15 2.63
N THR A 89 -16.13 -6.42 2.28
CA THR A 89 -16.61 -7.73 1.84
C THR A 89 -16.63 -7.87 0.32
N ILE A 90 -16.40 -6.78 -0.42
CA ILE A 90 -16.44 -6.82 -1.88
C ILE A 90 -15.37 -7.82 -2.39
N PRO A 91 -15.78 -8.86 -3.13
CA PRO A 91 -14.86 -9.82 -3.71
C PRO A 91 -14.21 -9.24 -4.96
N ILE A 92 -12.91 -9.45 -5.08
CA ILE A 92 -12.06 -9.06 -6.20
C ILE A 92 -11.48 -10.32 -6.83
N SER A 93 -11.73 -10.47 -8.12
CA SER A 93 -11.26 -11.59 -8.94
C SER A 93 -9.90 -11.25 -9.53
N ILE A 94 -8.88 -12.02 -9.16
CA ILE A 94 -7.51 -11.87 -9.66
C ILE A 94 -7.12 -13.19 -10.31
N ASP A 95 -6.68 -13.15 -11.58
CA ASP A 95 -6.43 -14.37 -12.37
C ASP A 95 -5.36 -15.29 -11.78
N THR A 96 -4.44 -14.74 -10.98
CA THR A 96 -3.38 -15.48 -10.31
C THR A 96 -3.83 -16.17 -9.01
N MET A 97 -5.08 -15.96 -8.60
CA MET A 97 -5.64 -16.49 -7.35
C MET A 97 -6.76 -17.50 -7.65
N PRO A 98 -6.81 -18.63 -6.94
CA PRO A 98 -7.85 -19.64 -7.13
C PRO A 98 -9.22 -19.17 -6.63
N ASP A 99 -9.24 -18.36 -5.56
CA ASP A 99 -10.44 -17.82 -4.93
C ASP A 99 -10.42 -16.28 -4.97
N PRO A 100 -11.58 -15.61 -5.03
CA PRO A 100 -11.68 -14.17 -4.90
C PRO A 100 -11.09 -13.69 -3.57
N VAL A 101 -10.34 -12.59 -3.63
CA VAL A 101 -9.82 -11.90 -2.44
C VAL A 101 -10.71 -10.72 -2.12
N THR A 102 -10.89 -10.39 -0.84
CA THR A 102 -11.70 -9.23 -0.48
C THR A 102 -10.91 -7.92 -0.58
N VAL A 103 -11.60 -6.78 -0.71
CA VAL A 103 -10.97 -5.45 -0.59
C VAL A 103 -10.19 -5.31 0.72
N SER A 104 -10.69 -5.93 1.81
CA SER A 104 -10.01 -5.94 3.10
C SER A 104 -8.70 -6.73 3.09
N ASP A 105 -8.67 -7.88 2.40
CA ASP A 105 -7.44 -8.66 2.24
C ASP A 105 -6.38 -7.87 1.47
N LEU A 106 -6.79 -7.21 0.38
CA LEU A 106 -5.90 -6.34 -0.39
C LEU A 106 -5.36 -5.19 0.46
N LYS A 107 -6.23 -4.56 1.26
CA LYS A 107 -5.82 -3.49 2.19
C LYS A 107 -4.73 -3.97 3.14
N ILE A 108 -4.93 -5.14 3.76
CA ILE A 108 -3.96 -5.72 4.70
C ILE A 108 -2.65 -6.05 3.99
N ALA A 109 -2.71 -6.62 2.79
CA ALA A 109 -1.52 -6.93 1.99
C ALA A 109 -0.74 -5.65 1.64
N GLY A 110 -1.42 -4.61 1.16
CA GLY A 110 -0.81 -3.34 0.82
C GLY A 110 -0.20 -2.62 2.01
N GLU A 111 -0.87 -2.61 3.18
CA GLU A 111 -0.32 -2.02 4.40
C GLU A 111 0.97 -2.70 4.84
N LYS A 112 0.99 -4.03 4.86
CA LYS A 112 2.20 -4.80 5.24
C LYS A 112 3.35 -4.51 4.29
N LEU A 113 3.07 -4.48 2.99
CA LEU A 113 4.07 -4.21 1.97
C LEU A 113 4.64 -2.80 2.11
N LEU A 114 3.79 -1.78 2.25
CA LEU A 114 4.23 -0.40 2.47
C LEU A 114 5.03 -0.25 3.76
N SER A 115 4.57 -0.86 4.86
CA SER A 115 5.27 -0.78 6.15
C SER A 115 6.67 -1.39 6.05
N SER A 116 6.78 -2.56 5.41
CA SER A 116 8.08 -3.21 5.16
C SER A 116 9.02 -2.33 4.34
N GLU A 117 8.52 -1.69 3.28
CA GLU A 117 9.33 -0.81 2.43
C GLU A 117 9.77 0.46 3.16
N ILE A 118 8.90 1.05 4.00
CA ILE A 118 9.25 2.20 4.82
C ILE A 118 10.34 1.83 5.82
N VAL A 119 10.22 0.69 6.52
CA VAL A 119 11.26 0.19 7.44
C VAL A 119 12.58 -0.03 6.70
N ALA A 120 12.56 -0.68 5.54
CA ALA A 120 13.76 -0.90 4.73
C ALA A 120 14.43 0.40 4.29
N TRP A 121 13.66 1.43 3.93
CA TRP A 121 14.19 2.76 3.62
C TRP A 121 14.81 3.45 4.83
N ARG A 122 14.17 3.36 6.02
CA ARG A 122 14.74 3.90 7.25
C ARG A 122 16.10 3.28 7.56
N GLU A 123 16.21 1.97 7.44
CA GLU A 123 17.49 1.27 7.64
C GLU A 123 18.56 1.71 6.65
N ARG A 124 18.20 1.91 5.37
CA ARG A 124 19.12 2.42 4.34
C ARG A 124 19.63 3.81 4.71
N ILE A 125 18.73 4.71 5.11
CA ILE A 125 19.09 6.06 5.53
C ILE A 125 20.00 6.00 6.76
N ARG A 126 19.65 5.22 7.79
CA ARG A 126 20.46 5.07 9.01
C ARG A 126 21.88 4.60 8.69
N LYS A 127 22.04 3.63 7.78
CA LYS A 127 23.35 3.14 7.33
C LYS A 127 24.13 4.17 6.53
N SER A 128 23.48 4.93 5.65
CA SER A 128 24.16 5.99 4.88
C SER A 128 24.56 7.19 5.73
N VAL A 129 23.85 7.42 6.84
CA VAL A 129 24.01 8.55 7.74
C VAL A 129 24.98 8.24 8.90
N GLN A 130 25.83 7.20 8.79
CA GLN A 130 26.89 6.86 9.76
C GLN A 130 27.98 7.95 9.91
N SER A 131 27.56 9.16 10.26
CA SER A 131 28.35 10.28 10.73
C SER A 131 28.02 10.47 12.21
N PRO A 132 29.02 10.61 13.09
CA PRO A 132 28.83 10.72 14.54
C PRO A 132 28.00 11.94 14.99
N CYS A 133 27.62 12.85 14.07
CA CYS A 133 26.93 14.09 14.39
C CYS A 133 25.50 14.20 13.81
N LEU A 134 25.00 13.20 13.06
CA LEU A 134 23.67 13.28 12.45
C LEU A 134 22.60 12.64 13.35
N VAL A 135 21.88 13.51 14.06
CA VAL A 135 20.66 13.12 14.78
C VAL A 135 19.56 12.84 13.77
N LEU A 136 19.16 11.57 13.62
CA LEU A 136 17.96 11.23 12.87
C LEU A 136 16.75 11.92 13.51
N PRO A 137 15.87 12.57 12.74
CA PRO A 137 14.67 13.18 13.30
C PRO A 137 13.85 12.16 14.12
N PRO A 138 13.30 12.53 15.30
CA PRO A 138 12.62 11.58 16.22
C PRO A 138 11.52 10.73 15.58
N PHE A 139 10.79 11.30 14.61
CA PHE A 139 9.71 10.61 13.90
C PHE A 139 10.21 9.53 12.90
N LEU A 140 11.51 9.50 12.56
CA LEU A 140 12.13 8.40 11.81
C LEU A 140 12.54 7.24 12.73
N ALA A 141 12.68 7.48 14.03
CA ALA A 141 12.97 6.46 15.03
C ALA A 141 11.72 5.68 15.46
N ASP A 142 10.52 6.27 15.34
CA ASP A 142 9.27 5.65 15.77
C ASP A 142 8.64 4.77 14.66
N GLU A 143 8.68 3.45 14.85
CA GLU A 143 8.09 2.42 13.98
C GLU A 143 6.55 2.39 14.04
N THR A 144 5.93 2.97 15.06
CA THR A 144 4.47 2.92 15.23
C THR A 144 3.74 3.96 14.37
N LYS A 145 4.45 4.96 13.84
CA LYS A 145 3.88 6.10 13.10
C LYS A 145 3.65 5.86 11.59
N HIS A 146 3.77 4.63 11.08
CA HIS A 146 3.56 4.34 9.65
C HIS A 146 2.22 4.85 9.09
N PRO A 147 1.07 4.72 9.79
CA PRO A 147 -0.20 5.21 9.26
C PRO A 147 -0.23 6.74 9.09
N GLN A 148 0.46 7.48 9.96
CA GLN A 148 0.55 8.95 9.92
C GLN A 148 1.51 9.42 8.82
N LEU A 149 2.62 8.70 8.61
CA LEU A 149 3.52 8.96 7.49
C LEU A 149 2.81 8.74 6.15
N LEU A 150 1.97 7.72 6.06
CA LEU A 150 1.19 7.48 4.86
C LEU A 150 0.13 8.56 4.64
N GLU A 151 -0.58 9.00 5.69
CA GLU A 151 -1.49 10.15 5.59
C GLU A 151 -0.77 11.43 5.14
N PHE A 152 0.44 11.68 5.66
CA PHE A 152 1.28 12.79 5.24
C PHE A 152 1.68 12.68 3.76
N PHE A 153 2.11 11.49 3.32
CA PHE A 153 2.42 11.24 1.92
C PHE A 153 1.23 11.51 1.01
N LEU A 154 0.05 10.96 1.32
CA LEU A 154 -1.15 11.14 0.51
C LEU A 154 -1.49 12.62 0.36
N LYS A 155 -1.43 13.38 1.46
CA LYS A 155 -1.65 14.83 1.44
C LYS A 155 -0.67 15.55 0.52
N LYS A 156 0.63 15.22 0.60
CA LYS A 156 1.69 15.87 -0.21
C LYS A 156 1.68 15.44 -1.67
N ALA A 157 1.28 14.21 -1.94
CA ALA A 157 1.11 13.67 -3.28
C ALA A 157 -0.21 14.12 -3.95
N GLN A 158 -1.03 14.93 -3.27
CA GLN A 158 -2.36 15.35 -3.72
C GLN A 158 -3.32 14.16 -3.95
N LEU A 159 -3.05 13.04 -3.27
CA LEU A 159 -3.88 11.84 -3.27
C LEU A 159 -4.94 11.94 -2.16
N ASN A 160 -5.82 12.94 -2.29
CA ASN A 160 -6.90 13.20 -1.36
C ASN A 160 -8.24 12.76 -1.96
N GLU A 161 -9.21 12.47 -1.10
CA GLU A 161 -10.57 12.09 -1.50
C GLU A 161 -10.56 10.91 -2.48
N LEU A 162 -9.74 9.90 -2.23
CA LEU A 162 -9.66 8.67 -3.02
C LEU A 162 -10.94 7.85 -2.86
N ALA A 163 -11.49 7.80 -1.64
CA ALA A 163 -12.64 6.97 -1.33
C ALA A 163 -13.94 7.40 -2.02
N ARG A 164 -14.75 6.40 -2.37
CA ARG A 164 -16.15 6.54 -2.74
C ARG A 164 -16.99 6.22 -1.51
N VAL A 165 -17.58 7.27 -0.97
CA VAL A 165 -18.50 7.24 0.16
C VAL A 165 -19.90 7.58 -0.32
N ARG A 166 -20.91 6.94 0.27
CA ARG A 166 -22.32 7.23 -0.03
C ARG A 166 -22.78 8.52 0.64
N THR A 167 -22.28 8.75 1.84
CA THR A 167 -22.55 9.96 2.60
C THR A 167 -21.94 11.17 1.91
N PRO A 168 -22.67 12.30 1.77
CA PRO A 168 -22.12 13.55 1.26
C PRO A 168 -20.87 13.97 2.05
N ALA A 169 -19.86 14.51 1.36
CA ALA A 169 -18.57 14.86 1.96
C ALA A 169 -18.70 15.83 3.14
N LEU A 170 -19.67 16.75 3.10
CA LEU A 170 -19.96 17.72 4.16
C LEU A 170 -20.28 17.08 5.52
N HIS A 171 -20.75 15.84 5.54
CA HIS A 171 -21.11 15.12 6.77
C HIS A 171 -20.01 14.18 7.26
N ILE A 172 -18.87 14.11 6.58
CA ILE A 172 -17.76 13.22 6.93
C ILE A 172 -16.65 14.06 7.55
N LYS A 173 -16.31 13.74 8.80
CA LYS A 173 -15.17 14.37 9.49
C LYS A 173 -13.89 14.16 8.67
N ALA A 174 -13.09 15.20 8.50
CA ALA A 174 -11.85 15.15 7.72
C ALA A 174 -10.90 14.02 8.16
N GLN A 175 -10.84 13.72 9.46
CA GLN A 175 -10.06 12.59 9.98
C GLN A 175 -10.55 11.24 9.46
N LEU A 176 -11.86 11.03 9.40
CA LEU A 176 -12.45 9.80 8.90
C LEU A 176 -12.22 9.66 7.39
N MET A 177 -12.31 10.76 6.63
CA MET A 177 -11.98 10.74 5.20
C MET A 177 -10.52 10.34 4.96
N ARG A 178 -9.56 10.85 5.75
CA ARG A 178 -8.15 10.43 5.67
C ARG A 178 -7.97 8.93 5.91
N GLN A 179 -8.71 8.36 6.86
CA GLN A 179 -8.68 6.91 7.10
C GLN A 179 -9.23 6.12 5.92
N TYR A 180 -10.30 6.61 5.27
CA TYR A 180 -10.87 6.02 4.07
C TYR A 180 -9.92 6.12 2.88
N ASP A 181 -9.28 7.26 2.66
CA ASP A 181 -8.30 7.43 1.59
C ASP A 181 -7.10 6.50 1.77
N ARG A 182 -6.59 6.39 3.02
CA ARG A 182 -5.54 5.42 3.35
C ARG A 182 -5.99 3.99 3.05
N TYR A 183 -7.22 3.63 3.44
CA TYR A 183 -7.78 2.31 3.19
C TYR A 183 -7.77 1.99 1.69
N VAL A 184 -8.30 2.89 0.86
CA VAL A 184 -8.35 2.75 -0.60
C VAL A 184 -6.95 2.64 -1.20
N PHE A 185 -6.04 3.52 -0.79
CA PHE A 185 -4.67 3.49 -1.27
C PHE A 185 -4.01 2.15 -0.98
N CYS A 186 -4.12 1.65 0.25
CA CYS A 186 -3.57 0.35 0.63
C CYS A 186 -4.23 -0.80 -0.15
N SER A 187 -5.55 -0.78 -0.36
CA SER A 187 -6.24 -1.78 -1.20
C SER A 187 -5.73 -1.76 -2.64
N MET A 188 -5.48 -0.59 -3.21
CA MET A 188 -4.90 -0.47 -4.55
C MET A 188 -3.46 -1.02 -4.59
N ILE A 189 -2.63 -0.74 -3.58
CA ILE A 189 -1.29 -1.33 -3.50
C ILE A 189 -1.37 -2.86 -3.42
N GLY A 190 -2.29 -3.40 -2.62
CA GLY A 190 -2.52 -4.84 -2.55
C GLY A 190 -2.95 -5.44 -3.89
N TYR A 191 -3.83 -4.76 -4.62
CA TYR A 191 -4.24 -5.15 -5.97
C TYR A 191 -3.04 -5.22 -6.92
N PHE A 192 -2.23 -4.15 -6.97
CA PHE A 192 -1.06 -4.10 -7.84
C PHE A 192 -0.04 -5.17 -7.47
N TYR A 193 0.16 -5.43 -6.16
CA TYR A 193 1.06 -6.47 -5.67
C TYR A 193 0.72 -7.88 -6.18
N LEU A 194 -0.57 -8.18 -6.33
CA LEU A 194 -1.03 -9.50 -6.78
C LEU A 194 -1.13 -9.64 -8.31
N THR A 195 -1.13 -8.51 -9.02
CA THR A 195 -1.36 -8.45 -10.48
C THR A 195 -0.12 -8.10 -11.29
N ASN A 196 0.92 -7.55 -10.65
CA ASN A 196 2.18 -7.18 -11.29
C ASN A 196 3.32 -8.04 -10.75
N ASP A 197 4.40 -8.15 -11.52
CA ASP A 197 5.59 -8.87 -11.10
C ASP A 197 6.31 -8.13 -9.96
N ARG A 198 7.19 -8.87 -9.29
CA ARG A 198 7.91 -8.37 -8.11
C ARG A 198 8.79 -7.17 -8.42
N GLU A 199 9.46 -7.15 -9.57
CA GLU A 199 10.43 -6.10 -9.90
C GLU A 199 9.72 -4.79 -10.19
N THR A 200 8.63 -4.84 -10.96
CA THR A 200 7.76 -3.70 -11.22
C THR A 200 7.19 -3.13 -9.93
N MET A 201 6.68 -3.99 -9.04
CA MET A 201 6.16 -3.55 -7.74
C MET A 201 7.25 -2.95 -6.84
N GLN A 202 8.44 -3.57 -6.80
CA GLN A 202 9.55 -3.04 -6.01
C GLN A 202 9.97 -1.66 -6.51
N ARG A 203 10.13 -1.50 -7.84
CA ARG A 203 10.48 -0.22 -8.47
C ARG A 203 9.42 0.84 -8.16
N PHE A 204 8.15 0.49 -8.29
CA PHE A 204 7.04 1.40 -7.97
C PHE A 204 7.09 1.87 -6.51
N LEU A 205 7.18 0.94 -5.57
CA LEU A 205 7.19 1.28 -4.14
C LEU A 205 8.43 2.07 -3.74
N ASP A 206 9.59 1.72 -4.28
CA ASP A 206 10.86 2.39 -4.00
C ASP A 206 10.84 3.82 -4.54
N GLU A 207 10.64 4.00 -5.85
CA GLU A 207 10.80 5.30 -6.51
C GLU A 207 9.59 6.22 -6.34
N SER A 208 8.37 5.67 -6.47
CA SER A 208 7.15 6.50 -6.58
C SER A 208 6.48 6.78 -5.24
N VAL A 209 6.68 5.90 -4.24
CA VAL A 209 6.06 6.02 -2.92
C VAL A 209 7.07 6.37 -1.85
N THR A 210 7.99 5.46 -1.53
CA THR A 210 8.84 5.59 -0.34
C THR A 210 9.92 6.65 -0.48
N LYS A 211 10.73 6.62 -1.55
CA LYS A 211 11.72 7.68 -1.83
C LYS A 211 11.08 9.07 -1.88
N ARG A 212 9.90 9.17 -2.50
CA ARG A 212 9.11 10.40 -2.56
C ARG A 212 8.62 10.85 -1.18
N LEU A 213 8.10 9.94 -0.36
CA LEU A 213 7.75 10.19 1.05
C LEU A 213 8.96 10.74 1.84
N PHE A 214 10.11 10.07 1.77
CA PHE A 214 11.30 10.50 2.49
C PHE A 214 11.84 11.85 1.99
N ARG A 215 11.75 12.14 0.69
CA ARG A 215 12.04 13.48 0.15
C ARG A 215 11.13 14.55 0.75
N TYR A 216 9.82 14.29 0.84
CA TYR A 216 8.89 15.23 1.47
C TYR A 216 9.20 15.50 2.93
N ILE A 217 9.58 14.45 3.65
CA ILE A 217 10.01 14.53 5.04
C ILE A 217 11.28 15.38 5.17
N LEU A 218 12.32 15.06 4.40
CA LEU A 218 13.63 15.73 4.51
C LEU A 218 13.56 17.19 4.06
N ALA A 219 12.66 17.52 3.14
CA ALA A 219 12.38 18.88 2.72
C ALA A 219 11.56 19.70 3.74
N GLN A 220 11.04 19.08 4.82
CA GLN A 220 10.26 19.76 5.86
C GLN A 220 10.86 19.54 7.26
N PRO A 221 11.74 20.45 7.74
CA PRO A 221 12.36 20.36 9.07
C PRO A 221 11.36 20.40 10.24
N GLN A 222 10.13 20.86 9.99
CA GLN A 222 9.10 21.15 11.00
C GLN A 222 8.41 19.89 11.58
N LEU A 223 8.58 18.71 10.97
CA LEU A 223 8.11 17.44 11.55
C LEU A 223 8.98 16.94 12.71
N SER A 224 10.12 17.58 12.99
CA SER A 224 10.99 17.32 14.15
C SER A 224 10.33 17.56 15.52
N ARG A 225 9.10 18.10 15.55
CA ARG A 225 8.36 18.46 16.78
C ARG A 225 7.15 17.58 17.12
N TYR A 226 6.94 16.45 16.43
CA TYR A 226 5.85 15.49 16.73
C TYR A 226 6.32 14.06 17.00
#